data_AF-Q2Y4M3-F1
#
_entry.id   AF-Q2Y4M3-F1
#
_cell.length_a   1.000
_cell.length_b   1.000
_cell.length_c   1.000
_cell.angle_alpha   90.00
_cell.angle_beta   90.00
_cell.angle_gamma   90.00
#
_symmetry.space_group_name_H-M   'P 1'
#
loop_
_entity.id
_entity.type
_entity.pdbx_description
1 polymer ?
#
loop_
_entity_poly.entity_id
_entity_poly.type
_entity_poly.pdbx_seq_one_letter_code
_entity_poly.pdbx_strand_id
1 'polypeptide(L)'
;MINMLQIISGKFFKSDNRYVYEAKGITYSNYSWIEPIKTCIATLEPVDTYRPVSSYVISYTNQIEKAGVLLRTGDSEIVQQFQLLCMFGLKAFFDSDRNNVEINCREKPRSTADLYLPSKIVPRFFQNQIDGMSNEIDNFKRFVDKVIGLPRHKYLAVISSLSNFSHALQILNFNVDLAYSMLVYSLESLSQNFDEFEPSWEDYYPKIKKKLDDLLSQISPDHAEEIRKVLLKSSNLKLQQRFINFITSHVSDSFFLNEASEIKFALRKSELERALKNAYNMRSLYVHQLKPIQEQLRSPKIAEGDVFHWENEPYLTFEGLARLAYQVINNFIWRQDTLDFEDYDWTKDLPSVVMLKLAPQYWIWKYDNFIPSHATMKLSGFLTNIQNVKVSGDSLVDLRKLLKKYESFIPSAKKESQIPMLAVYCLFNLFIREEERMPNYKEFIEEYEDILSDCGIVTMIVYLLLNEKWPWDIEECVSHYDDYKKNKFSKNALSVPLLIELCLIVEIANMYLRAEKLDKYNKWLYTACLEASGKPDTQKFIDECKSKEIEVDCKLILKPLKTKGDIKGY
;
A
#
# COMPACT_ATOMS: atom_id res chain seq x y z
N MET A 1 -5.03 0.68 -7.25
CA MET A 1 -5.53 0.89 -8.62
C MET A 1 -7.01 0.55 -8.60
N ILE A 2 -7.87 1.48 -9.00
CA ILE A 2 -9.32 1.25 -9.10
C ILE A 2 -9.59 0.38 -10.33
N ASN A 3 -10.46 -0.61 -10.19
CA ASN A 3 -10.59 -1.69 -11.17
C ASN A 3 -12.03 -1.94 -11.61
N MET A 4 -12.47 -1.17 -12.60
CA MET A 4 -13.88 -1.05 -13.00
C MET A 4 -14.32 -1.98 -14.14
N LEU A 5 -13.42 -2.37 -15.04
CA LEU A 5 -13.81 -3.11 -16.25
C LEU A 5 -14.46 -4.46 -15.94
N GLN A 6 -13.95 -5.20 -14.94
CA GLN A 6 -14.58 -6.43 -14.45
C GLN A 6 -15.84 -6.17 -13.61
N ILE A 7 -15.99 -5.01 -12.98
CA ILE A 7 -17.20 -4.68 -12.21
C ILE A 7 -18.38 -4.48 -13.17
N ILE A 8 -18.17 -3.71 -14.24
CA ILE A 8 -19.22 -3.44 -15.24
C ILE A 8 -19.59 -4.67 -16.08
N SER A 9 -18.90 -5.81 -15.94
CA SER A 9 -19.35 -7.07 -16.56
C SER A 9 -20.59 -7.65 -15.87
N GLY A 10 -20.88 -7.21 -14.64
CA GLY A 10 -21.97 -7.73 -13.82
C GLY A 10 -21.63 -8.97 -13.00
N LYS A 11 -20.39 -9.44 -13.05
CA LYS A 11 -19.90 -10.64 -12.34
C LYS A 11 -20.15 -10.65 -10.82
N PHE A 12 -20.25 -9.48 -10.18
CA PHE A 12 -20.41 -9.34 -8.73
C PHE A 12 -21.82 -8.94 -8.28
N PHE A 13 -22.75 -8.74 -9.23
CA PHE A 13 -24.08 -8.20 -8.91
C PHE A 13 -25.01 -9.30 -8.43
N LYS A 14 -25.70 -9.05 -7.30
CA LYS A 14 -26.63 -10.01 -6.70
C LYS A 14 -28.06 -9.82 -7.21
N SER A 15 -28.35 -8.69 -7.86
CA SER A 15 -29.64 -8.38 -8.45
C SER A 15 -29.55 -7.80 -9.87
N ASP A 16 -30.66 -7.89 -10.59
CA ASP A 16 -30.83 -7.29 -11.91
C ASP A 16 -31.25 -5.83 -11.87
N ASN A 17 -31.43 -5.25 -10.68
CA ASN A 17 -31.79 -3.84 -10.53
C ASN A 17 -30.53 -2.97 -10.65
N ARG A 18 -30.27 -2.49 -11.87
CA ARG A 18 -29.02 -1.82 -12.24
C ARG A 18 -29.28 -0.45 -12.85
N TYR A 19 -28.31 0.45 -12.71
CA TYR A 19 -28.16 1.59 -13.60
C TYR A 19 -27.34 1.14 -14.81
N VAL A 20 -27.78 1.47 -16.02
CA VAL A 20 -27.16 1.02 -17.28
C VAL A 20 -27.04 2.22 -18.21
N TYR A 21 -25.83 2.47 -18.70
CA TYR A 21 -25.53 3.57 -19.62
C TYR A 21 -24.60 3.11 -20.73
N GLU A 22 -24.97 3.41 -21.98
CA GLU A 22 -24.07 3.30 -23.11
C GLU A 22 -23.02 4.42 -23.06
N ALA A 23 -21.76 4.06 -23.24
CA ALA A 23 -20.64 4.96 -23.14
C ALA A 23 -19.63 4.69 -24.25
N LYS A 24 -18.85 5.72 -24.57
CA LYS A 24 -17.82 5.69 -25.60
C LYS A 24 -16.54 6.32 -25.08
N GLY A 25 -15.41 5.69 -25.38
CA GLY A 25 -14.06 6.22 -25.23
C GLY A 25 -13.37 6.34 -26.58
N ILE A 26 -12.29 7.11 -26.65
CA ILE A 26 -11.46 7.25 -27.87
C ILE A 26 -10.08 6.69 -27.54
N THR A 27 -9.49 5.96 -28.49
CA THR A 27 -8.10 5.51 -28.41
C THR A 27 -7.43 5.54 -29.77
N TYR A 28 -6.11 5.59 -29.75
CA TYR A 28 -5.25 5.62 -30.92
C TYR A 28 -4.28 4.45 -30.84
N SER A 29 -3.90 3.89 -31.98
CA SER A 29 -2.93 2.79 -32.03
C SER A 29 -2.17 2.76 -33.35
N ASN A 30 -0.97 2.16 -33.33
CA ASN A 30 -0.27 1.74 -34.54
C ASN A 30 -0.84 0.44 -35.14
N TYR A 31 -1.81 -0.21 -34.49
CA TYR A 31 -2.56 -1.33 -35.04
C TYR A 31 -3.60 -0.85 -36.06
N SER A 32 -3.65 -1.45 -37.24
CA SER A 32 -4.57 -1.12 -38.34
C SER A 32 -5.49 -2.32 -38.62
N TRP A 33 -6.79 -2.13 -38.41
CA TRP A 33 -7.82 -3.13 -38.66
C TRP A 33 -9.15 -2.47 -39.02
N ILE A 34 -9.89 -3.03 -39.99
CA ILE A 34 -11.05 -2.37 -40.62
C ILE A 34 -12.43 -2.78 -40.08
N GLU A 35 -12.53 -3.91 -39.37
CA GLU A 35 -13.81 -4.40 -38.86
C GLU A 35 -13.95 -4.16 -37.35
N PRO A 36 -15.17 -3.91 -36.82
CA PRO A 36 -15.37 -3.81 -35.38
C PRO A 36 -14.96 -5.09 -34.64
N ILE A 37 -14.14 -4.96 -33.60
CA ILE A 37 -13.73 -6.08 -32.74
C ILE A 37 -14.64 -6.11 -31.52
N LYS A 38 -15.64 -6.98 -31.55
CA LYS A 38 -16.57 -7.21 -30.43
C LYS A 38 -16.01 -8.22 -29.43
N THR A 39 -15.93 -7.83 -28.16
CA THR A 39 -15.53 -8.69 -27.01
C THR A 39 -16.70 -8.83 -26.03
N CYS A 40 -16.55 -9.63 -24.97
CA CYS A 40 -17.58 -9.75 -23.93
C CYS A 40 -17.91 -8.46 -23.16
N ILE A 41 -17.00 -7.47 -23.15
CA ILE A 41 -17.11 -6.29 -22.27
C ILE A 41 -17.16 -4.95 -23.02
N ALA A 42 -16.53 -4.88 -24.19
CA ALA A 42 -16.51 -3.67 -25.02
C ALA A 42 -16.31 -4.01 -26.50
N THR A 43 -16.56 -3.05 -27.38
CA THR A 43 -16.29 -3.14 -28.81
C THR A 43 -15.27 -2.07 -29.21
N LEU A 44 -14.22 -2.48 -29.94
CA LEU A 44 -13.25 -1.57 -30.55
C LEU A 44 -13.68 -1.30 -32.01
N GLU A 45 -14.16 -0.09 -32.28
CA GLU A 45 -14.71 0.33 -33.57
C GLU A 45 -13.69 1.19 -34.33
N PRO A 46 -13.25 0.78 -35.54
CA PRO A 46 -12.33 1.60 -36.34
C PRO A 46 -13.03 2.84 -36.89
N VAL A 47 -12.32 3.98 -36.87
CA VAL A 47 -12.81 5.27 -37.42
C VAL A 47 -11.96 5.74 -38.60
N ASP A 48 -10.64 5.73 -38.44
CA ASP A 48 -9.66 6.11 -39.48
C ASP A 48 -8.52 5.09 -39.43
N THR A 49 -8.35 4.35 -40.53
CA THR A 49 -7.39 3.22 -40.65
C THR A 49 -6.43 3.48 -41.82
N TYR A 50 -5.39 2.66 -41.96
CA TYR A 50 -4.36 2.82 -43.01
C TYR A 50 -3.51 4.09 -42.89
N ARG A 51 -3.34 4.58 -41.67
CA ARG A 51 -2.38 5.62 -41.30
C ARG A 51 -1.40 5.05 -40.28
N PRO A 52 -0.21 5.66 -40.11
CA PRO A 52 0.73 5.30 -39.04
C PRO A 52 0.10 5.28 -37.64
N VAL A 53 -0.94 6.09 -37.43
CA VAL A 53 -1.78 6.03 -36.24
C VAL A 53 -3.24 5.93 -36.65
N SER A 54 -3.84 4.79 -36.33
CA SER A 54 -5.27 4.52 -36.52
C SER A 54 -6.07 5.00 -35.31
N SER A 55 -7.30 5.46 -35.56
CA SER A 55 -8.23 5.94 -34.54
C SER A 55 -9.36 4.95 -34.32
N TYR A 56 -9.67 4.69 -33.05
CA TYR A 56 -10.72 3.76 -32.64
C TYR A 56 -11.63 4.39 -31.58
N VAL A 57 -12.89 3.95 -31.60
CA VAL A 57 -13.87 4.20 -30.55
C VAL A 57 -14.03 2.93 -29.72
N ILE A 58 -13.93 3.04 -28.40
CA ILE A 58 -14.23 1.96 -27.46
C ILE A 58 -15.68 2.15 -27.01
N SER A 59 -16.60 1.35 -27.53
CA SER A 59 -18.01 1.36 -27.15
C SER A 59 -18.27 0.30 -26.06
N TYR A 60 -18.86 0.69 -24.93
CA TYR A 60 -19.11 -0.20 -23.79
C TYR A 60 -20.37 0.20 -23.01
N THR A 61 -20.91 -0.76 -22.26
CA THR A 61 -22.06 -0.55 -21.38
C THR A 61 -21.58 -0.40 -19.94
N ASN A 62 -21.68 0.79 -19.36
CA ASN A 62 -21.40 1.03 -17.95
C ASN A 62 -22.63 0.63 -17.14
N GLN A 63 -22.51 -0.44 -16.35
CA GLN A 63 -23.58 -0.93 -15.48
C GLN A 63 -23.11 -1.09 -14.04
N ILE A 64 -23.95 -0.66 -13.09
CA ILE A 64 -23.74 -0.83 -11.64
C ILE A 64 -25.06 -1.19 -10.95
N GLU A 65 -25.01 -2.09 -9.97
CA GLU A 65 -26.16 -2.42 -9.14
C GLU A 65 -26.55 -1.23 -8.25
N LYS A 66 -27.86 -1.04 -8.03
CA LYS A 66 -28.37 0.09 -7.24
C LYS A 66 -28.09 -0.11 -5.74
N ALA A 67 -26.87 0.24 -5.31
CA ALA A 67 -26.39 0.08 -3.94
C ALA A 67 -26.07 1.43 -3.25
N GLY A 68 -26.72 2.52 -3.65
CA GLY A 68 -26.51 3.86 -3.08
C GLY A 68 -26.92 4.99 -4.02
N VAL A 69 -26.30 6.17 -3.83
CA VAL A 69 -26.57 7.40 -4.62
C VAL A 69 -25.79 7.43 -5.95
N LEU A 70 -24.84 6.52 -6.11
CA LEU A 70 -23.90 6.54 -7.22
C LEU A 70 -24.54 5.93 -8.48
N LEU A 71 -24.66 6.73 -9.54
CA LEU A 71 -25.39 6.39 -10.77
C LEU A 71 -24.47 5.87 -11.89
N ARG A 72 -23.28 6.47 -12.03
CA ARG A 72 -22.27 6.15 -13.04
C ARG A 72 -20.90 6.63 -12.55
N THR A 73 -19.86 5.82 -12.73
CA THR A 73 -18.48 6.18 -12.41
C THR A 73 -17.48 5.33 -13.18
N GLY A 74 -16.22 5.76 -13.19
CA GLY A 74 -15.11 4.93 -13.61
C GLY A 74 -14.88 4.86 -15.12
N ASP A 75 -15.48 5.75 -15.92
CA ASP A 75 -15.36 5.72 -17.38
C ASP A 75 -13.91 5.81 -17.86
N SER A 76 -13.08 6.64 -17.21
CA SER A 76 -11.65 6.72 -17.48
C SER A 76 -10.92 5.41 -17.20
N GLU A 77 -11.21 4.79 -16.06
CA GLU A 77 -10.60 3.54 -15.62
C GLU A 77 -11.03 2.38 -16.52
N ILE A 78 -12.29 2.35 -16.96
CA ILE A 78 -12.81 1.35 -17.90
C ILE A 78 -12.06 1.44 -19.23
N VAL A 79 -11.97 2.65 -19.80
CA VAL A 79 -11.27 2.88 -21.08
C VAL A 79 -9.79 2.53 -20.97
N GLN A 80 -9.12 2.99 -19.91
CA GLN A 80 -7.72 2.69 -19.66
C GLN A 80 -7.47 1.19 -19.52
N GLN A 81 -8.32 0.47 -18.79
CA GLN A 81 -8.17 -0.98 -18.62
C GLN A 81 -8.37 -1.74 -19.92
N PHE A 82 -9.36 -1.33 -20.72
CA PHE A 82 -9.57 -1.93 -22.01
C PHE A 82 -8.38 -1.65 -22.96
N GLN A 83 -7.79 -0.45 -22.92
CA GLN A 83 -6.55 -0.14 -23.64
C GLN A 83 -5.38 -1.05 -23.22
N LEU A 84 -5.24 -1.37 -21.93
CA LEU A 84 -4.22 -2.33 -21.47
C LEU A 84 -4.44 -3.73 -22.07
N LEU A 85 -5.70 -4.18 -22.15
CA LEU A 85 -6.03 -5.45 -22.81
C LEU A 85 -5.69 -5.41 -24.29
N CYS A 86 -6.04 -4.33 -25.00
CA CYS A 86 -5.70 -4.14 -26.41
C CYS A 86 -4.19 -4.15 -26.63
N MET A 87 -3.43 -3.38 -25.84
CA MET A 87 -1.98 -3.29 -25.97
C MET A 87 -1.31 -4.65 -25.80
N PHE A 88 -1.69 -5.38 -24.74
CA PHE A 88 -1.13 -6.69 -24.48
C PHE A 88 -1.60 -7.72 -25.52
N GLY A 89 -2.91 -7.86 -25.72
CA GLY A 89 -3.49 -8.92 -26.54
C GLY A 89 -3.25 -8.79 -28.04
N LEU A 90 -3.21 -7.57 -28.58
CA LEU A 90 -2.89 -7.30 -29.99
C LEU A 90 -1.39 -7.08 -30.23
N LYS A 91 -0.59 -7.00 -29.15
CA LYS A 91 0.86 -6.72 -29.19
C LYS A 91 1.18 -5.47 -30.00
N ALA A 92 0.47 -4.39 -29.72
CA ALA A 92 0.56 -3.11 -30.40
C ALA A 92 0.46 -1.98 -29.39
N PHE A 93 0.90 -0.77 -29.73
CA PHE A 93 0.87 0.36 -28.82
C PHE A 93 -0.50 1.03 -28.88
N PHE A 94 -1.13 1.26 -27.72
CA PHE A 94 -2.40 1.96 -27.59
C PHE A 94 -2.24 3.12 -26.60
N ASP A 95 -2.84 4.26 -26.92
CA ASP A 95 -2.88 5.41 -26.01
C ASP A 95 -4.18 6.21 -26.22
N SER A 96 -4.51 7.06 -25.25
CA SER A 96 -5.63 8.00 -25.37
C SER A 96 -5.22 9.28 -26.12
N ASP A 97 -3.92 9.60 -26.17
CA ASP A 97 -3.37 10.69 -26.95
C ASP A 97 -2.66 10.16 -28.21
N ARG A 98 -3.11 10.66 -29.37
CA ARG A 98 -2.52 10.37 -30.67
C ARG A 98 -1.02 10.68 -30.70
N ASN A 99 -0.58 11.77 -30.06
CA ASN A 99 0.82 12.19 -30.07
C ASN A 99 1.72 11.17 -29.37
N ASN A 100 1.22 10.50 -28.32
CA ASN A 100 1.99 9.47 -27.62
C ASN A 100 2.26 8.27 -28.53
N VAL A 101 1.28 7.86 -29.34
CA VAL A 101 1.48 6.80 -30.33
C VAL A 101 2.49 7.23 -31.38
N GLU A 102 2.35 8.43 -31.94
CA GLU A 102 3.27 8.94 -32.96
C GLU A 102 4.72 9.09 -32.46
N ILE A 103 4.91 9.55 -31.22
CA ILE A 103 6.23 9.70 -30.62
C ILE A 103 6.84 8.32 -30.37
N ASN A 104 6.11 7.38 -29.76
CA ASN A 104 6.70 6.09 -29.38
C ASN A 104 6.94 5.16 -30.58
N CYS A 105 6.08 5.19 -31.60
CA CYS A 105 6.18 4.33 -32.78
C CYS A 105 7.04 4.92 -33.92
N ARG A 106 7.80 6.00 -33.66
CA ARG A 106 8.65 6.65 -34.66
C ARG A 106 9.85 5.78 -35.06
N GLU A 107 10.21 5.82 -36.34
CA GLU A 107 11.39 5.12 -36.85
C GLU A 107 12.67 5.97 -36.83
N LYS A 108 12.53 7.30 -36.74
CA LYS A 108 13.63 8.26 -36.80
C LYS A 108 13.55 9.25 -35.65
N PRO A 109 14.69 9.71 -35.10
CA PRO A 109 14.73 10.78 -34.11
C PRO A 109 14.09 12.07 -34.67
N ARG A 110 13.25 12.75 -33.88
CA ARG A 110 12.73 14.08 -34.20
C ARG A 110 13.72 15.18 -33.83
N SER A 111 14.56 14.93 -32.82
CA SER A 111 15.54 15.88 -32.30
C SER A 111 16.80 15.17 -31.79
N THR A 112 17.84 15.93 -31.48
CA THR A 112 19.05 15.41 -30.81
C THR A 112 18.81 15.00 -29.36
N ALA A 113 17.68 15.39 -28.75
CA ALA A 113 17.28 14.97 -27.41
C ALA A 113 16.64 13.56 -27.40
N ASP A 114 16.32 13.00 -28.57
CA ASP A 114 15.76 11.65 -28.71
C ASP A 114 16.86 10.59 -28.59
N LEU A 115 17.27 10.32 -27.35
CA LEU A 115 18.35 9.36 -27.05
C LEU A 115 17.96 7.91 -27.36
N TYR A 116 16.67 7.57 -27.24
CA TYR A 116 16.15 6.21 -27.40
C TYR A 116 15.05 6.16 -28.46
N LEU A 117 15.11 5.13 -29.30
CA LEU A 117 14.08 4.82 -30.30
C LEU A 117 13.41 3.49 -29.92
N PRO A 118 12.20 3.51 -29.32
CA PRO A 118 11.51 2.29 -28.91
C PRO A 118 11.34 1.25 -30.04
N SER A 119 11.11 1.71 -31.27
CA SER A 119 11.03 0.89 -32.49
C SER A 119 12.29 0.08 -32.81
N LYS A 120 13.46 0.47 -32.27
CA LYS A 120 14.72 -0.26 -32.40
C LYS A 120 15.01 -1.19 -31.23
N ILE A 121 14.23 -1.11 -30.15
CA ILE A 121 14.41 -1.91 -28.94
C ILE A 121 13.35 -3.00 -28.85
N VAL A 122 12.07 -2.68 -29.07
CA VAL A 122 10.97 -3.67 -29.08
C VAL A 122 10.14 -3.49 -30.34
N PRO A 123 10.61 -4.01 -31.50
CA PRO A 123 10.01 -3.69 -32.79
C PRO A 123 8.52 -4.00 -32.84
N ARG A 124 8.08 -5.16 -32.34
CA ARG A 124 6.67 -5.59 -32.48
C ARG A 124 5.68 -4.57 -31.90
N PHE A 125 5.94 -3.95 -30.76
CA PHE A 125 5.01 -2.99 -30.17
C PHE A 125 5.07 -1.61 -30.82
N PHE A 126 6.23 -1.24 -31.38
CA PHE A 126 6.53 0.13 -31.83
C PHE A 126 6.79 0.26 -33.33
N GLN A 127 6.41 -0.75 -34.13
CA GLN A 127 6.38 -0.64 -35.58
C GLN A 127 5.52 0.55 -36.01
N ASN A 128 5.89 1.22 -37.10
CA ASN A 128 5.17 2.41 -37.57
C ASN A 128 3.70 2.12 -37.90
N GLN A 129 3.41 0.91 -38.41
CA GLN A 129 2.05 0.39 -38.57
C GLN A 129 2.11 -1.13 -38.46
N ILE A 130 1.11 -1.73 -37.79
CA ILE A 130 0.92 -3.16 -37.66
C ILE A 130 -0.41 -3.50 -38.33
N ASP A 131 -0.38 -4.26 -39.41
CA ASP A 131 -1.58 -4.74 -40.07
C ASP A 131 -2.14 -5.96 -39.34
N GLY A 132 -3.40 -5.86 -38.92
CA GLY A 132 -4.03 -6.91 -38.13
C GLY A 132 -4.35 -8.18 -38.92
N MET A 133 -4.27 -9.33 -38.25
CA MET A 133 -4.63 -10.64 -38.81
C MET A 133 -5.85 -11.22 -38.12
N SER A 134 -6.73 -11.92 -38.84
CA SER A 134 -7.97 -12.48 -38.28
C SER A 134 -7.72 -13.43 -37.10
N ASN A 135 -6.64 -14.22 -37.14
CA ASN A 135 -6.27 -15.12 -36.04
C ASN A 135 -5.87 -14.35 -34.76
N GLU A 136 -5.20 -13.20 -34.88
CA GLU A 136 -4.88 -12.33 -33.74
C GLU A 136 -6.16 -11.78 -33.11
N ILE A 137 -7.12 -11.36 -33.94
CA ILE A 137 -8.42 -10.85 -33.46
C ILE A 137 -9.18 -11.92 -32.68
N ASP A 138 -9.25 -13.15 -33.18
CA ASP A 138 -9.93 -14.24 -32.49
C ASP A 138 -9.22 -14.68 -31.21
N ASN A 139 -7.89 -14.58 -31.18
CA ASN A 139 -7.11 -14.81 -29.96
C ASN A 139 -7.32 -13.69 -28.95
N PHE A 140 -7.40 -12.43 -29.40
CA PHE A 140 -7.66 -11.28 -28.55
C PHE A 140 -9.04 -11.34 -27.90
N LYS A 141 -10.10 -11.71 -28.64
CA LYS A 141 -11.44 -11.91 -28.07
C LYS A 141 -11.41 -12.94 -26.93
N ARG A 142 -10.82 -14.10 -27.19
CA ARG A 142 -10.65 -15.17 -26.19
C ARG A 142 -9.81 -14.73 -24.99
N PHE A 143 -8.78 -13.92 -25.21
CA PHE A 143 -7.97 -13.34 -24.15
C PHE A 143 -8.78 -12.39 -23.27
N VAL A 144 -9.59 -11.50 -23.84
CA VAL A 144 -10.45 -10.59 -23.06
C VAL A 144 -11.45 -11.38 -22.23
N ASP A 145 -12.11 -12.37 -22.83
CA ASP A 145 -13.05 -13.25 -22.12
C ASP A 145 -12.35 -13.96 -20.94
N LYS A 146 -11.14 -14.48 -21.18
CA LYS A 146 -10.34 -15.15 -20.14
C LYS A 146 -10.00 -14.21 -18.99
N VAL A 147 -9.57 -12.98 -19.28
CA VAL A 147 -9.18 -12.00 -18.26
C VAL A 147 -10.39 -11.55 -17.43
N ILE A 148 -11.52 -11.24 -18.08
CA ILE A 148 -12.76 -10.83 -17.38
C ILE A 148 -13.28 -11.96 -16.48
N GLY A 149 -13.13 -13.22 -16.91
CA GLY A 149 -13.53 -14.41 -16.16
C GLY A 149 -12.68 -14.72 -14.93
N LEU A 150 -11.49 -14.13 -14.74
CA LEU A 150 -10.61 -14.44 -13.60
C LEU A 150 -11.25 -14.13 -12.23
N PRO A 151 -10.96 -14.88 -11.16
CA PRO A 151 -11.29 -14.49 -9.78
C PRO A 151 -10.76 -13.08 -9.47
N ARG A 152 -11.47 -12.29 -8.64
CA ARG A 152 -11.16 -10.88 -8.41
C ARG A 152 -9.71 -10.65 -8.00
N HIS A 153 -9.18 -11.44 -7.08
CA HIS A 153 -7.80 -11.26 -6.62
C HIS A 153 -6.76 -11.50 -7.71
N LYS A 154 -6.99 -12.48 -8.60
CA LYS A 154 -6.15 -12.76 -9.77
C LYS A 154 -6.28 -11.66 -10.82
N TYR A 155 -7.51 -11.21 -11.09
CA TYR A 155 -7.79 -10.11 -12.01
C TYR A 155 -7.03 -8.84 -11.62
N LEU A 156 -7.10 -8.45 -10.34
CA LEU A 156 -6.41 -7.27 -9.82
C LEU A 156 -4.89 -7.33 -10.04
N ALA A 157 -4.30 -8.50 -9.81
CA ALA A 157 -2.88 -8.71 -10.06
C ALA A 157 -2.55 -8.65 -11.55
N VAL A 158 -3.34 -9.30 -12.41
CA VAL A 158 -3.15 -9.28 -13.87
C VAL A 158 -3.22 -7.86 -14.41
N ILE A 159 -4.28 -7.09 -14.11
CA ILE A 159 -4.39 -5.71 -14.59
C ILE A 159 -3.25 -4.84 -14.09
N SER A 160 -2.80 -5.03 -12.84
CA SER A 160 -1.63 -4.32 -12.31
C SER A 160 -0.35 -4.67 -13.09
N SER A 161 -0.16 -5.94 -13.45
CA SER A 161 0.98 -6.38 -14.26
C SER A 161 0.92 -5.89 -15.70
N LEU A 162 -0.27 -5.88 -16.31
CA LEU A 162 -0.49 -5.32 -17.65
C LEU A 162 -0.24 -3.80 -17.67
N SER A 163 -0.69 -3.10 -16.63
CA SER A 163 -0.42 -1.67 -16.45
C SER A 163 1.08 -1.40 -16.32
N ASN A 164 1.81 -2.15 -15.48
CA ASN A 164 3.26 -1.99 -15.36
C ASN A 164 4.00 -2.35 -16.65
N PHE A 165 3.55 -3.37 -17.38
CA PHE A 165 4.10 -3.73 -18.69
C PHE A 165 3.91 -2.58 -19.69
N SER A 166 2.70 -2.01 -19.77
CA SER A 166 2.39 -0.83 -20.60
C SER A 166 3.25 0.38 -20.22
N HIS A 167 3.38 0.69 -18.93
CA HIS A 167 4.20 1.80 -18.46
C HIS A 167 5.69 1.60 -18.79
N ALA A 168 6.20 0.36 -18.67
CA ALA A 168 7.57 0.04 -19.06
C ALA A 168 7.82 0.33 -20.55
N LEU A 169 6.84 0.02 -21.40
CA LEU A 169 6.89 0.36 -22.83
C LEU A 169 6.86 1.88 -23.04
N GLN A 170 5.93 2.60 -22.40
CA GLN A 170 5.79 4.05 -22.53
C GLN A 170 7.06 4.82 -22.08
N ILE A 171 7.71 4.37 -21.00
CA ILE A 171 8.88 5.07 -20.45
C ILE A 171 10.17 4.74 -21.19
N LEU A 172 10.17 3.72 -22.05
CA LEU A 172 11.34 3.28 -22.81
C LEU A 172 11.95 4.40 -23.65
N ASN A 173 11.11 5.30 -24.16
CA ASN A 173 11.54 6.47 -24.92
C ASN A 173 12.37 7.48 -24.09
N PHE A 174 12.23 7.46 -22.77
CA PHE A 174 12.82 8.44 -21.87
C PHE A 174 13.91 7.85 -20.97
N ASN A 175 13.70 6.62 -20.47
CA ASN A 175 14.61 5.98 -19.52
C ASN A 175 14.55 4.45 -19.63
N VAL A 176 15.57 3.88 -20.27
CA VAL A 176 15.71 2.42 -20.44
C VAL A 176 15.97 1.71 -19.11
N ASP A 177 16.71 2.31 -18.17
CA ASP A 177 17.02 1.69 -16.87
C ASP A 177 15.75 1.47 -16.04
N LEU A 178 14.88 2.47 -16.02
CA LEU A 178 13.59 2.41 -15.34
C LEU A 178 12.65 1.46 -16.07
N ALA A 179 12.53 1.55 -17.40
CA ALA A 179 11.72 0.62 -18.19
C ALA A 179 12.09 -0.84 -17.90
N TYR A 180 13.39 -1.15 -17.95
CA TYR A 180 13.91 -2.48 -17.67
C TYR A 180 13.52 -2.96 -16.27
N SER A 181 13.74 -2.10 -15.28
CA SER A 181 13.39 -2.39 -13.89
C SER A 181 11.89 -2.64 -13.73
N MET A 182 11.03 -1.87 -14.40
CA MET A 182 9.56 -2.01 -14.36
C MET A 182 9.06 -3.38 -14.84
N LEU A 183 9.69 -3.96 -15.86
CA LEU A 183 9.35 -5.33 -16.30
C LEU A 183 9.76 -6.37 -15.24
N VAL A 184 10.96 -6.25 -14.67
CA VAL A 184 11.40 -7.15 -13.58
C VAL A 184 10.48 -7.01 -12.37
N TYR A 185 10.11 -5.78 -11.99
CA TYR A 185 9.15 -5.49 -10.93
C TYR A 185 7.78 -6.15 -11.15
N SER A 186 7.25 -6.06 -12.37
CA SER A 186 5.97 -6.64 -12.74
C SER A 186 5.95 -8.15 -12.50
N LEU A 187 7.03 -8.82 -12.94
CA LEU A 187 7.20 -10.27 -12.77
C LEU A 187 7.46 -10.66 -11.31
N GLU A 188 8.23 -9.88 -10.57
CA GLU A 188 8.48 -10.11 -9.15
C GLU A 188 7.23 -9.93 -8.30
N SER A 189 6.38 -8.94 -8.63
CA SER A 189 5.10 -8.76 -7.96
C SER A 189 4.16 -9.94 -8.20
N LEU A 190 4.15 -10.51 -9.41
CA LEU A 190 3.39 -11.74 -9.68
C LEU A 190 3.96 -12.93 -8.91
N SER A 191 5.29 -13.10 -8.89
CA SER A 191 5.90 -14.22 -8.17
C SER A 191 5.59 -14.16 -6.68
N GLN A 192 5.78 -12.99 -6.04
CA GLN A 192 5.56 -12.87 -4.59
C GLN A 192 4.13 -13.17 -4.15
N ASN A 193 3.14 -12.86 -5.00
CA ASN A 193 1.72 -13.03 -4.69
C ASN A 193 1.18 -14.42 -5.06
N PHE A 194 1.86 -15.17 -5.94
CA PHE A 194 1.32 -16.41 -6.52
C PHE A 194 2.35 -17.54 -6.69
N ASP A 195 3.53 -17.45 -6.06
CA ASP A 195 4.45 -18.57 -5.94
C ASP A 195 4.03 -19.55 -4.83
N GLU A 196 4.36 -20.82 -5.03
CA GLU A 196 4.24 -21.89 -4.02
C GLU A 196 5.63 -22.25 -3.44
N PHE A 197 6.62 -21.36 -3.56
CA PHE A 197 8.02 -21.73 -3.36
C PHE A 197 8.50 -21.62 -1.90
N GLU A 198 9.14 -22.71 -1.45
CA GLU A 198 9.89 -22.79 -0.20
C GLU A 198 11.41 -22.88 -0.46
N PRO A 199 12.23 -21.96 0.09
CA PRO A 199 13.68 -21.94 -0.13
C PRO A 199 14.41 -23.10 0.55
N SER A 200 15.42 -23.64 -0.13
CA SER A 200 16.29 -24.70 0.36
C SER A 200 17.74 -24.21 0.58
N TRP A 201 18.53 -24.94 1.37
CA TRP A 201 19.93 -24.58 1.63
C TRP A 201 20.81 -24.57 0.37
N GLU A 202 20.44 -25.34 -0.65
CA GLU A 202 21.14 -25.38 -1.93
C GLU A 202 20.97 -24.09 -2.75
N ASP A 203 19.93 -23.31 -2.46
CA ASP A 203 19.67 -22.03 -3.14
C ASP A 203 20.59 -20.89 -2.65
N TYR A 204 21.37 -21.13 -1.59
CA TYR A 204 22.23 -20.11 -0.99
C TYR A 204 23.45 -19.81 -1.88
N TYR A 205 23.87 -18.54 -1.94
CA TYR A 205 24.97 -18.11 -2.82
C TYR A 205 26.25 -18.94 -2.57
N PRO A 206 26.82 -19.63 -3.58
CA PRO A 206 27.83 -20.68 -3.35
C PRO A 206 29.06 -20.26 -2.54
N LYS A 207 29.56 -19.03 -2.75
CA LYS A 207 30.72 -18.53 -2.00
C LYS A 207 30.41 -18.24 -0.53
N ILE A 208 29.17 -17.82 -0.21
CA ILE A 208 28.76 -17.57 1.17
C ILE A 208 28.33 -18.89 1.82
N LYS A 209 27.59 -19.74 1.08
CA LYS A 209 27.21 -21.09 1.50
C LYS A 209 28.43 -21.87 1.97
N LYS A 210 29.48 -21.94 1.15
CA LYS A 210 30.73 -22.65 1.50
C LYS A 210 31.34 -22.13 2.80
N LYS A 211 31.47 -20.80 2.95
CA LYS A 211 32.00 -20.19 4.18
C LYS A 211 31.12 -20.48 5.40
N LEU A 212 29.81 -20.48 5.22
CA LEU A 212 28.86 -20.80 6.28
C LEU A 212 28.93 -22.29 6.63
N ASP A 213 28.96 -23.20 5.66
CA ASP A 213 29.11 -24.63 5.90
C ASP A 213 30.42 -24.95 6.63
N ASP A 214 31.53 -24.28 6.29
CA ASP A 214 32.80 -24.41 7.00
C ASP A 214 32.68 -24.00 8.48
N LEU A 215 31.93 -22.93 8.79
CA LEU A 215 31.69 -22.46 10.16
C LEU A 215 30.66 -23.32 10.90
N LEU A 216 29.59 -23.73 10.22
CA LEU A 216 28.51 -24.56 10.76
C LEU A 216 28.98 -26.00 11.04
N SER A 217 30.04 -26.45 10.37
CA SER A 217 30.68 -27.74 10.65
C SER A 217 31.34 -27.80 12.04
N GLN A 218 31.59 -26.66 12.68
CA GLN A 218 32.25 -26.56 13.99
C GLN A 218 31.28 -26.58 15.17
N ILE A 219 29.97 -26.60 14.91
CA ILE A 219 28.91 -26.64 15.93
C ILE A 219 28.09 -27.91 15.78
N SER A 220 27.24 -28.21 16.78
CA SER A 220 26.39 -29.40 16.73
C SER A 220 25.46 -29.36 15.50
N PRO A 221 25.19 -30.52 14.86
CA PRO A 221 24.30 -30.60 13.70
C PRO A 221 22.92 -29.96 13.91
N ASP A 222 22.33 -30.11 15.10
CA ASP A 222 21.01 -29.56 15.41
C ASP A 222 21.01 -28.02 15.38
N HIS A 223 21.96 -27.38 16.06
CA HIS A 223 22.13 -25.93 16.02
C HIS A 223 22.52 -25.42 14.63
N ALA A 224 23.32 -26.18 13.87
CA ALA A 224 23.64 -25.83 12.49
C ALA A 224 22.39 -25.79 11.61
N GLU A 225 21.51 -26.76 11.77
CA GLU A 225 20.25 -26.84 11.02
C GLU A 225 19.25 -25.75 11.44
N GLU A 226 19.19 -25.40 12.72
CA GLU A 226 18.41 -24.24 13.17
C GLU A 226 18.92 -22.93 12.57
N ILE A 227 20.24 -22.71 12.53
CA ILE A 227 20.84 -21.53 11.92
C ILE A 227 20.55 -21.50 10.42
N ARG A 228 20.66 -22.64 9.71
CA ARG A 228 20.27 -22.74 8.29
C ARG A 228 18.81 -22.36 8.09
N LYS A 229 17.89 -22.88 8.91
CA LYS A 229 16.46 -22.51 8.86
C LYS A 229 16.24 -21.02 9.09
N VAL A 230 16.98 -20.38 10.01
CA VAL A 230 16.89 -18.93 10.26
C VAL A 230 17.45 -18.13 9.07
N LEU A 231 18.57 -18.54 8.49
CA LEU A 231 19.17 -17.86 7.33
C LEU A 231 18.32 -18.02 6.07
N LEU A 232 17.66 -19.16 5.89
CA LEU A 232 16.69 -19.39 4.82
C LEU A 232 15.41 -18.55 4.97
N LYS A 233 15.13 -18.06 6.18
CA LYS A 233 14.09 -17.04 6.41
C LYS A 233 14.54 -15.62 6.05
N SER A 234 15.81 -15.39 5.68
CA SER A 234 16.25 -14.07 5.21
C SER A 234 15.50 -13.67 3.94
N SER A 235 14.95 -12.45 3.92
CA SER A 235 13.98 -12.02 2.92
C SER A 235 14.54 -12.02 1.49
N ASN A 236 15.80 -11.60 1.30
CA ASN A 236 16.29 -11.24 -0.03
C ASN A 236 16.63 -12.45 -0.92
N LEU A 237 17.26 -13.51 -0.38
CA LEU A 237 17.53 -14.74 -1.13
C LEU A 237 16.24 -15.47 -1.49
N LYS A 238 15.29 -15.48 -0.55
CA LYS A 238 13.96 -16.02 -0.77
C LYS A 238 13.26 -15.31 -1.94
N LEU A 239 13.35 -13.99 -2.03
CA LEU A 239 12.70 -13.21 -3.11
C LEU A 239 13.31 -13.47 -4.49
N GLN A 240 14.64 -13.50 -4.63
CA GLN A 240 15.28 -13.78 -5.92
C GLN A 240 14.96 -15.18 -6.43
N GLN A 241 15.03 -16.20 -5.57
CA GLN A 241 14.77 -17.57 -6.01
C GLN A 241 13.29 -17.80 -6.36
N ARG A 242 12.38 -17.18 -5.60
CA ARG A 242 10.95 -17.12 -5.94
C ARG A 242 10.70 -16.56 -7.32
N PHE A 243 11.32 -15.42 -7.61
CA PHE A 243 11.23 -14.77 -8.92
C PHE A 243 11.70 -15.70 -10.04
N ILE A 244 12.86 -16.35 -9.88
CA ILE A 244 13.41 -17.26 -10.89
C ILE A 244 12.48 -18.47 -11.10
N ASN A 245 12.09 -19.15 -10.02
CA ASN A 245 11.28 -20.36 -10.09
C ASN A 245 9.87 -20.10 -10.64
N PHE A 246 9.29 -18.96 -10.28
CA PHE A 246 8.00 -18.54 -10.83
C PHE A 246 8.10 -18.33 -12.33
N ILE A 247 9.13 -17.62 -12.81
CA ILE A 247 9.31 -17.39 -14.25
C ILE A 247 9.58 -18.69 -14.98
N THR A 248 10.53 -19.50 -14.53
CA THR A 248 10.91 -20.76 -15.20
C THR A 248 9.73 -21.72 -15.30
N SER A 249 8.88 -21.81 -14.26
CA SER A 249 7.67 -22.62 -14.29
C SER A 249 6.58 -22.09 -15.23
N HIS A 250 6.60 -20.81 -15.59
CA HIS A 250 5.62 -20.16 -16.48
C HIS A 250 6.13 -19.93 -17.90
N VAL A 251 7.33 -20.41 -18.25
CA VAL A 251 7.85 -20.41 -19.61
C VAL A 251 7.67 -21.80 -20.21
N SER A 252 6.96 -21.90 -21.34
CA SER A 252 6.78 -23.13 -22.11
C SER A 252 7.95 -23.40 -23.04
N ASP A 253 8.13 -24.65 -23.46
CA ASP A 253 9.18 -25.01 -24.44
C ASP A 253 9.01 -24.30 -25.79
N SER A 254 7.77 -23.91 -26.15
CA SER A 254 7.51 -23.12 -27.36
C SER A 254 8.29 -21.80 -27.42
N PHE A 255 8.57 -21.19 -26.26
CA PHE A 255 9.36 -19.96 -26.14
C PHE A 255 10.77 -20.09 -26.71
N PHE A 256 11.37 -21.28 -26.59
CA PHE A 256 12.72 -21.60 -27.06
C PHE A 256 12.73 -22.23 -28.46
N LEU A 257 11.57 -22.63 -28.97
CA LEU A 257 11.40 -23.34 -30.23
C LEU A 257 10.75 -22.42 -31.26
N ASN A 258 9.46 -22.62 -31.55
CA ASN A 258 8.74 -21.94 -32.63
C ASN A 258 8.76 -20.41 -32.48
N GLU A 259 8.64 -19.91 -31.25
CA GLU A 259 8.61 -18.47 -30.96
C GLU A 259 9.99 -17.80 -31.09
N ALA A 260 11.07 -18.58 -31.11
CA ALA A 260 12.45 -18.10 -31.24
C ALA A 260 13.02 -18.21 -32.67
N SER A 261 12.26 -18.80 -33.61
CA SER A 261 12.74 -19.15 -34.95
C SER A 261 13.29 -17.98 -35.77
N GLU A 262 12.74 -16.77 -35.59
CA GLU A 262 13.16 -15.55 -36.29
C GLU A 262 14.04 -14.63 -35.44
N ILE A 263 14.40 -15.04 -34.21
CA ILE A 263 15.17 -14.20 -33.27
C ILE A 263 16.66 -14.51 -33.43
N LYS A 264 17.43 -13.52 -33.90
CA LYS A 264 18.87 -13.63 -34.17
C LYS A 264 19.69 -14.08 -32.95
N PHE A 265 19.40 -13.52 -31.77
CA PHE A 265 20.07 -13.85 -30.51
C PHE A 265 19.05 -14.32 -29.48
N ALA A 266 18.39 -15.46 -29.77
CA ALA A 266 17.40 -16.05 -28.88
C ALA A 266 18.02 -16.54 -27.56
N LEU A 267 17.29 -16.36 -26.46
CA LEU A 267 17.70 -16.86 -25.15
C LEU A 267 17.72 -18.38 -25.13
N ARG A 268 18.83 -18.99 -24.70
CA ARG A 268 18.91 -20.44 -24.56
C ARG A 268 18.30 -20.90 -23.23
N LYS A 269 17.64 -22.06 -23.22
CA LYS A 269 17.06 -22.65 -22.00
C LYS A 269 18.09 -22.83 -20.88
N SER A 270 19.32 -23.21 -21.22
CA SER A 270 20.43 -23.36 -20.27
C SER A 270 20.91 -22.05 -19.66
N GLU A 271 20.57 -20.90 -20.24
CA GLU A 271 21.00 -19.57 -19.78
C GLU A 271 19.92 -18.83 -19.00
N LEU A 272 18.66 -19.29 -19.08
CA LEU A 272 17.51 -18.59 -18.52
C LEU A 272 17.71 -18.23 -17.05
N GLU A 273 18.08 -19.20 -16.20
CA GLU A 273 18.27 -18.93 -14.77
C GLU A 273 19.39 -17.92 -14.50
N ARG A 274 20.48 -17.98 -15.27
CA ARG A 274 21.61 -17.05 -15.09
C ARG A 274 21.21 -15.65 -15.54
N ALA A 275 20.53 -15.53 -16.67
CA ALA A 275 20.04 -14.26 -17.19
C ALA A 275 19.01 -13.61 -16.24
N LEU A 276 18.13 -14.41 -15.61
CA LEU A 276 17.19 -13.95 -14.59
C LEU A 276 17.87 -13.47 -13.32
N LYS A 277 18.90 -14.18 -12.84
CA LYS A 277 19.73 -13.73 -11.70
C LYS A 277 20.35 -12.37 -12.01
N ASN A 278 20.90 -12.20 -13.21
CA ASN A 278 21.50 -10.94 -13.64
C ASN A 278 20.47 -9.81 -13.75
N ALA A 279 19.29 -10.07 -14.33
CA ALA A 279 18.19 -9.11 -14.41
C ALA A 279 17.71 -8.64 -13.03
N TYR A 280 17.48 -9.57 -12.11
CA TYR A 280 17.08 -9.26 -10.73
C TYR A 280 18.15 -8.43 -10.01
N ASN A 281 19.42 -8.79 -10.15
CA ASN A 281 20.53 -8.05 -9.54
C ASN A 281 20.65 -6.62 -10.08
N MET A 282 20.56 -6.43 -11.40
CA MET A 282 20.59 -5.10 -12.02
C MET A 282 19.44 -4.23 -11.52
N ARG A 283 18.20 -4.77 -11.51
CA ARG A 283 17.04 -4.08 -10.93
C ARG A 283 17.29 -3.75 -9.47
N SER A 284 17.73 -4.70 -8.64
CA SER A 284 17.99 -4.48 -7.21
C SER A 284 19.00 -3.35 -6.98
N LEU A 285 20.08 -3.29 -7.77
CA LEU A 285 21.09 -2.23 -7.67
C LEU A 285 20.54 -0.87 -8.12
N TYR A 286 19.73 -0.83 -9.18
CA TYR A 286 19.08 0.40 -9.62
C TYR A 286 18.15 0.97 -8.53
N VAL A 287 17.40 0.12 -7.87
CA VAL A 287 16.35 0.53 -6.93
C VAL A 287 16.92 0.97 -5.59
N HIS A 288 17.94 0.25 -5.10
CA HIS A 288 18.51 0.52 -3.78
C HIS A 288 19.72 1.47 -3.82
N GLN A 289 20.34 1.64 -4.99
CA GLN A 289 21.59 2.42 -5.12
C GLN A 289 21.60 3.37 -6.33
N LEU A 290 20.52 3.43 -7.13
CA LEU A 290 20.45 4.19 -8.39
C LEU A 290 21.57 3.84 -9.38
N LYS A 291 22.13 2.64 -9.25
CA LYS A 291 23.15 2.15 -10.17
C LYS A 291 22.45 1.69 -11.45
N PRO A 292 22.76 2.28 -12.61
CA PRO A 292 22.02 1.99 -13.83
C PRO A 292 22.38 0.61 -14.39
N ILE A 293 21.60 0.13 -15.36
CA ILE A 293 21.86 -1.19 -15.99
C ILE A 293 23.16 -1.14 -16.79
N GLN A 294 23.65 -2.32 -17.20
CA GLN A 294 24.86 -2.41 -18.04
C GLN A 294 24.76 -1.48 -19.26
N GLU A 295 25.78 -0.67 -19.49
CA GLU A 295 25.76 0.40 -20.50
C GLU A 295 25.45 -0.13 -21.90
N GLN A 296 25.97 -1.32 -22.22
CA GLN A 296 25.78 -2.02 -23.48
C GLN A 296 24.30 -2.35 -23.74
N LEU A 297 23.52 -2.64 -22.70
CA LEU A 297 22.08 -2.92 -22.80
C LEU A 297 21.26 -1.70 -23.19
N ARG A 298 21.80 -0.48 -23.03
CA ARG A 298 21.13 0.76 -23.44
C ARG A 298 21.29 1.07 -24.93
N SER A 299 22.20 0.36 -25.62
CA SER A 299 22.48 0.57 -27.04
C SER A 299 21.73 -0.46 -27.90
N PRO A 300 20.72 -0.05 -28.70
CA PRO A 300 19.95 -0.97 -29.53
C PRO A 300 20.79 -1.71 -30.60
N LYS A 301 21.96 -1.14 -30.95
CA LYS A 301 22.89 -1.77 -31.92
C LYS A 301 23.72 -2.89 -31.29
N ILE A 302 23.88 -2.88 -29.97
CA ILE A 302 24.72 -3.83 -29.23
C ILE A 302 23.84 -4.91 -28.58
N ALA A 303 22.69 -4.52 -28.04
CA ALA A 303 21.74 -5.38 -27.35
C ALA A 303 20.55 -5.77 -28.25
N GLU A 304 20.83 -6.46 -29.35
CA GLU A 304 19.84 -6.98 -30.30
C GLU A 304 19.33 -8.38 -29.86
N GLY A 305 18.04 -8.68 -30.08
CA GLY A 305 17.47 -10.00 -29.75
C GLY A 305 17.24 -10.19 -28.25
N ASP A 306 17.14 -11.43 -27.77
CA ASP A 306 16.74 -11.67 -26.37
C ASP A 306 17.88 -11.48 -25.36
N VAL A 307 19.11 -11.84 -25.75
CA VAL A 307 20.24 -11.96 -24.84
C VAL A 307 21.50 -11.30 -25.39
N PHE A 308 22.22 -10.61 -24.51
CA PHE A 308 23.53 -10.03 -24.75
C PHE A 308 24.56 -10.65 -23.80
N HIS A 309 25.73 -11.04 -24.33
CA HIS A 309 26.80 -11.65 -23.53
C HIS A 309 27.91 -10.64 -23.25
N TRP A 310 28.26 -10.47 -21.98
CA TRP A 310 29.39 -9.66 -21.54
C TRP A 310 30.22 -10.43 -20.51
N GLU A 311 31.53 -10.54 -20.71
CA GLU A 311 32.43 -11.28 -19.81
C GLU A 311 31.95 -12.72 -19.51
N ASN A 312 31.43 -13.42 -20.52
CA ASN A 312 30.83 -14.76 -20.42
C ASN A 312 29.53 -14.85 -19.59
N GLU A 313 28.92 -13.71 -19.23
CA GLU A 313 27.64 -13.65 -18.53
C GLU A 313 26.50 -13.28 -19.49
N PRO A 314 25.37 -14.03 -19.47
CA PRO A 314 24.19 -13.67 -20.26
C PRO A 314 23.36 -12.60 -19.54
N TYR A 315 22.98 -11.56 -20.27
CA TYR A 315 22.09 -10.50 -19.81
C TYR A 315 20.88 -10.42 -20.72
N LEU A 316 19.67 -10.39 -20.14
CA LEU A 316 18.46 -10.11 -20.91
C LEU A 316 18.56 -8.68 -21.44
N THR A 317 18.36 -8.52 -22.74
CA THR A 317 18.07 -7.20 -23.33
C THR A 317 16.66 -6.76 -22.91
N PHE A 318 16.31 -5.51 -23.19
CA PHE A 318 14.92 -5.09 -22.97
C PHE A 318 13.93 -5.84 -23.88
N GLU A 319 14.31 -6.16 -25.12
CA GLU A 319 13.50 -6.96 -26.04
C GLU A 319 13.23 -8.35 -25.48
N GLY A 320 14.27 -9.05 -25.05
CA GLY A 320 14.16 -10.39 -24.46
C GLY A 320 13.37 -10.39 -23.18
N LEU A 321 13.56 -9.37 -22.33
CA LEU A 321 12.78 -9.23 -21.10
C LEU A 321 11.31 -8.93 -21.40
N ALA A 322 10.99 -8.12 -22.42
CA ALA A 322 9.61 -7.85 -22.83
C ALA A 322 8.94 -9.11 -23.40
N ARG A 323 9.63 -9.89 -24.23
CA ARG A 323 9.15 -11.17 -24.77
C ARG A 323 8.91 -12.18 -23.65
N LEU A 324 9.86 -12.31 -22.72
CA LEU A 324 9.76 -13.18 -21.56
C LEU A 324 8.60 -12.77 -20.65
N ALA A 325 8.48 -11.48 -20.34
CA ALA A 325 7.41 -10.96 -19.50
C ALA A 325 6.04 -11.20 -20.12
N TYR A 326 5.89 -10.96 -21.42
CA TYR A 326 4.68 -11.30 -22.16
C TYR A 326 4.32 -12.78 -21.99
N GLN A 327 5.28 -13.68 -22.20
CA GLN A 327 5.02 -15.12 -22.11
C GLN A 327 4.62 -15.56 -20.71
N VAL A 328 5.32 -15.08 -19.67
CA VAL A 328 5.01 -15.41 -18.28
C VAL A 328 3.62 -14.91 -17.89
N ILE A 329 3.29 -13.64 -18.19
CA ILE A 329 1.98 -13.06 -17.87
C ILE A 329 0.88 -13.80 -18.63
N ASN A 330 1.07 -14.08 -19.91
CA ASN A 330 0.10 -14.80 -20.73
C ASN A 330 -0.14 -16.21 -20.19
N ASN A 331 0.92 -16.97 -19.93
CA ASN A 331 0.79 -18.33 -19.39
C ASN A 331 0.18 -18.34 -17.98
N PHE A 332 0.49 -17.35 -17.15
CA PHE A 332 -0.16 -17.18 -15.86
C PHE A 332 -1.68 -17.03 -16.02
N ILE A 333 -2.14 -16.12 -16.89
CA ILE A 333 -3.57 -15.89 -17.18
C ILE A 333 -4.24 -17.18 -17.66
N TRP A 334 -3.65 -17.88 -18.63
CA TRP A 334 -4.25 -19.07 -19.23
C TRP A 334 -4.33 -20.27 -18.28
N ARG A 335 -3.44 -20.35 -17.30
CA ARG A 335 -3.44 -21.40 -16.26
C ARG A 335 -4.47 -21.19 -15.15
N GLN A 336 -5.04 -19.99 -15.00
CA GLN A 336 -6.02 -19.75 -13.94
C GLN A 336 -7.40 -20.31 -14.32
N ASP A 337 -8.20 -20.67 -13.34
CA ASP A 337 -9.63 -20.95 -13.53
C ASP A 337 -10.42 -19.66 -13.77
N THR A 338 -11.61 -19.80 -14.35
CA THR A 338 -12.57 -18.70 -14.56
C THR A 338 -13.84 -18.94 -13.77
N LEU A 339 -14.48 -17.84 -13.35
CA LEU A 339 -15.75 -17.83 -12.62
C LEU A 339 -16.71 -16.87 -13.33
N ASP A 340 -17.94 -17.32 -13.53
CA ASP A 340 -19.02 -16.48 -14.09
C ASP A 340 -19.57 -15.50 -13.04
N PHE A 341 -19.64 -15.94 -11.78
CA PHE A 341 -20.11 -15.15 -10.63
C PHE A 341 -19.16 -15.28 -9.44
N GLU A 342 -19.00 -14.20 -8.69
CA GLU A 342 -18.19 -14.17 -7.46
C GLU A 342 -18.85 -13.28 -6.39
N ASP A 343 -19.00 -13.78 -5.16
CA ASP A 343 -19.48 -12.95 -4.04
C ASP A 343 -18.36 -12.07 -3.51
N TYR A 344 -18.32 -10.82 -3.98
CA TYR A 344 -17.32 -9.84 -3.64
C TYR A 344 -17.95 -8.46 -3.38
N ASP A 345 -17.50 -7.78 -2.34
CA ASP A 345 -17.93 -6.41 -2.00
C ASP A 345 -17.25 -5.37 -2.90
N TRP A 346 -17.75 -5.26 -4.14
CA TRP A 346 -17.24 -4.37 -5.18
C TRP A 346 -17.38 -2.88 -4.84
N THR A 347 -18.20 -2.50 -3.85
CA THR A 347 -18.43 -1.09 -3.47
C THR A 347 -17.17 -0.42 -2.92
N LYS A 348 -16.25 -1.22 -2.35
CA LYS A 348 -14.95 -0.77 -1.84
C LYS A 348 -13.97 -0.34 -2.93
N ASP A 349 -14.20 -0.81 -4.16
CA ASP A 349 -13.30 -0.58 -5.29
C ASP A 349 -13.78 0.55 -6.20
N LEU A 350 -14.86 1.24 -5.84
CA LEU A 350 -15.43 2.30 -6.68
C LEU A 350 -14.54 3.55 -6.70
N PRO A 351 -14.29 4.14 -7.89
CA PRO A 351 -13.59 5.41 -8.01
C PRO A 351 -14.35 6.52 -7.30
N SER A 352 -13.59 7.49 -6.79
CA SER A 352 -14.12 8.73 -6.18
C SER A 352 -14.96 8.53 -4.91
N VAL A 353 -14.93 7.33 -4.31
CA VAL A 353 -15.51 7.09 -2.97
C VAL A 353 -14.40 7.18 -1.93
N VAL A 354 -14.50 8.14 -1.02
CA VAL A 354 -13.57 8.27 0.12
C VAL A 354 -14.26 7.76 1.39
N MET A 355 -13.69 6.72 1.99
CA MET A 355 -14.13 6.24 3.30
C MET A 355 -13.58 7.16 4.39
N LEU A 356 -14.46 7.97 4.98
CA LEU A 356 -14.11 8.84 6.09
C LEU A 356 -14.47 8.17 7.42
N LYS A 357 -13.51 8.15 8.35
CA LYS A 357 -13.81 7.78 9.74
C LYS A 357 -14.62 8.92 10.35
N LEU A 358 -15.85 8.62 10.75
CA LEU A 358 -16.68 9.60 11.45
C LEU A 358 -15.98 10.07 12.72
N ALA A 359 -16.08 11.37 12.99
CA ALA A 359 -15.56 11.95 14.21
C ALA A 359 -16.19 11.28 15.46
N PRO A 360 -15.45 11.16 16.58
CA PRO A 360 -15.86 10.38 17.75
C PRO A 360 -17.30 10.65 18.22
N GLN A 361 -17.75 11.90 18.17
CA GLN A 361 -19.08 12.31 18.61
C GLN A 361 -20.23 11.55 17.94
N TYR A 362 -20.02 10.98 16.74
CA TYR A 362 -21.05 10.25 16.01
C TYR A 362 -21.16 8.77 16.38
N TRP A 363 -20.19 8.21 17.13
CA TRP A 363 -20.14 6.75 17.38
C TRP A 363 -19.69 6.33 18.78
N ILE A 364 -19.05 7.19 19.57
CA ILE A 364 -18.55 6.79 20.90
C ILE A 364 -19.68 6.38 21.87
N TRP A 365 -20.86 6.99 21.76
CA TRP A 365 -22.03 6.66 22.58
C TRP A 365 -22.70 5.32 22.21
N LYS A 366 -22.44 4.77 21.01
CA LYS A 366 -23.08 3.53 20.54
C LYS A 366 -22.70 2.35 21.43
N TYR A 367 -23.68 1.72 22.05
CA TYR A 367 -23.51 0.57 22.95
C TYR A 367 -24.05 -0.74 22.36
N ASP A 368 -24.76 -0.67 21.24
CA ASP A 368 -25.24 -1.84 20.49
C ASP A 368 -24.05 -2.65 19.99
N ASN A 369 -24.06 -3.97 20.21
CA ASN A 369 -22.96 -4.88 19.90
C ASN A 369 -21.61 -4.54 20.54
N PHE A 370 -21.62 -3.81 21.67
CA PHE A 370 -20.40 -3.60 22.46
C PHE A 370 -19.88 -4.92 23.03
N ILE A 371 -18.58 -5.15 22.89
CA ILE A 371 -17.81 -6.21 23.54
C ILE A 371 -16.57 -5.58 24.22
N PRO A 372 -16.04 -6.15 25.32
CA PRO A 372 -14.95 -5.55 26.09
C PRO A 372 -13.70 -5.20 25.28
N SER A 373 -13.38 -5.94 24.22
CA SER A 373 -12.25 -5.63 23.33
C SER A 373 -12.37 -4.29 22.58
N HIS A 374 -13.56 -3.67 22.54
CA HIS A 374 -13.76 -2.33 22.01
C HIS A 374 -13.38 -1.20 22.98
N ALA A 375 -13.07 -1.50 24.25
CA ALA A 375 -12.87 -0.50 25.30
C ALA A 375 -11.75 0.51 24.98
N THR A 376 -10.60 0.06 24.49
CA THR A 376 -9.48 0.93 24.09
C THR A 376 -9.89 1.92 22.98
N MET A 377 -10.62 1.44 21.97
CA MET A 377 -11.14 2.31 20.90
C MET A 377 -12.10 3.36 21.46
N LYS A 378 -12.97 2.99 22.40
CA LYS A 378 -13.91 3.90 23.05
C LYS A 378 -13.18 4.96 23.89
N LEU A 379 -12.15 4.57 24.64
CA LEU A 379 -11.30 5.50 25.38
C LEU A 379 -10.62 6.50 24.44
N SER A 380 -9.99 6.05 23.35
CA SER A 380 -9.39 6.97 22.36
C SER A 380 -10.39 7.97 21.78
N GLY A 381 -11.59 7.49 21.44
CA GLY A 381 -12.66 8.37 20.97
C GLY A 381 -13.09 9.39 22.02
N PHE A 382 -13.15 8.97 23.29
CA PHE A 382 -13.55 9.84 24.38
C PHE A 382 -12.49 10.87 24.76
N LEU A 383 -11.21 10.50 24.81
CA LEU A 383 -10.10 11.45 25.00
C LEU A 383 -10.10 12.53 23.90
N THR A 384 -10.39 12.14 22.66
CA THR A 384 -10.53 13.10 21.54
C THR A 384 -11.69 14.07 21.80
N ASN A 385 -12.84 13.57 22.28
CA ASN A 385 -13.97 14.42 22.63
C ASN A 385 -13.64 15.38 23.79
N ILE A 386 -12.94 14.92 24.84
CA ILE A 386 -12.47 15.77 25.95
C ILE A 386 -11.56 16.90 25.44
N GLN A 387 -10.57 16.58 24.59
CA GLN A 387 -9.69 17.61 24.02
C GLN A 387 -10.49 18.62 23.19
N ASN A 388 -11.43 18.18 22.36
CA ASN A 388 -12.26 19.06 21.54
C ASN A 388 -13.16 19.98 22.38
N VAL A 389 -13.72 19.48 23.49
CA VAL A 389 -14.46 20.29 24.46
C VAL A 389 -13.57 21.40 25.02
N LYS A 390 -12.31 21.10 25.37
CA LYS A 390 -11.35 22.07 25.93
C LYS A 390 -10.84 23.10 24.91
N VAL A 391 -10.65 22.69 23.65
CA VAL A 391 -10.08 23.54 22.59
C VAL A 391 -11.13 24.35 21.86
N SER A 392 -12.23 23.72 21.47
CA SER A 392 -13.26 24.29 20.59
C SER A 392 -14.54 24.67 21.32
N GLY A 393 -14.72 24.24 22.57
CA GLY A 393 -15.96 24.46 23.32
C GLY A 393 -17.10 23.52 22.91
N ASP A 394 -16.79 22.40 22.25
CA ASP A 394 -17.77 21.37 21.88
C ASP A 394 -18.50 20.82 23.13
N SER A 395 -19.68 20.24 22.95
CA SER A 395 -20.38 19.52 24.03
C SER A 395 -19.76 18.14 24.28
N LEU A 396 -19.68 17.76 25.56
CA LEU A 396 -19.35 16.39 25.95
C LEU A 396 -20.47 15.44 25.49
N VAL A 397 -20.10 14.31 24.89
CA VAL A 397 -21.07 13.32 24.40
C VAL A 397 -21.63 12.52 25.58
N ASP A 398 -22.94 12.33 25.62
CA ASP A 398 -23.59 11.50 26.65
C ASP A 398 -23.23 10.01 26.48
N LEU A 399 -22.54 9.46 27.47
CA LEU A 399 -22.12 8.06 27.51
C LEU A 399 -22.90 7.23 28.55
N ARG A 400 -23.90 7.77 29.25
CA ARG A 400 -24.56 7.10 30.39
C ARG A 400 -25.06 5.70 30.05
N LYS A 401 -25.64 5.49 28.86
CA LYS A 401 -26.10 4.17 28.40
C LYS A 401 -24.95 3.18 28.17
N LEU A 402 -23.81 3.65 27.68
CA LEU A 402 -22.60 2.84 27.52
C LEU A 402 -21.98 2.51 28.89
N LEU A 403 -21.95 3.48 29.81
CA LEU A 403 -21.41 3.28 31.17
C LEU A 403 -22.21 2.26 31.97
N LYS A 404 -23.55 2.26 31.85
CA LYS A 404 -24.39 1.18 32.42
C LYS A 404 -24.02 -0.21 31.89
N LYS A 405 -23.61 -0.33 30.63
CA LYS A 405 -23.07 -1.58 30.10
C LYS A 405 -21.70 -1.90 30.69
N TYR A 406 -20.85 -0.91 30.92
CA TYR A 406 -19.53 -1.12 31.53
C TYR A 406 -19.66 -1.70 32.94
N GLU A 407 -20.58 -1.19 33.77
CA GLU A 407 -20.88 -1.75 35.10
C GLU A 407 -21.16 -3.27 35.04
N SER A 408 -21.87 -3.74 34.00
CA SER A 408 -22.15 -5.17 33.81
C SER A 408 -20.96 -6.01 33.28
N PHE A 409 -20.03 -5.39 32.56
CA PHE A 409 -18.91 -6.10 31.91
C PHE A 409 -17.61 -6.07 32.72
N ILE A 410 -17.34 -5.00 33.47
CA ILE A 410 -16.11 -4.81 34.23
C ILE A 410 -15.82 -6.01 35.16
N PRO A 411 -16.77 -6.56 35.94
CA PRO A 411 -16.49 -7.67 36.86
C PRO A 411 -15.94 -8.94 36.19
N SER A 412 -16.27 -9.17 34.91
CA SER A 412 -15.91 -10.39 34.17
C SER A 412 -14.90 -10.15 33.04
N ALA A 413 -14.51 -8.91 32.78
CA ALA A 413 -13.56 -8.55 31.73
C ALA A 413 -12.11 -8.81 32.15
N LYS A 414 -11.23 -9.01 31.17
CA LYS A 414 -9.78 -9.07 31.42
C LYS A 414 -9.25 -7.68 31.80
N LYS A 415 -8.19 -7.62 32.63
CA LYS A 415 -7.52 -6.36 33.04
C LYS A 415 -7.26 -5.40 31.88
N GLU A 416 -6.78 -5.91 30.75
CA GLU A 416 -6.52 -5.14 29.51
C GLU A 416 -7.75 -4.35 28.99
N SER A 417 -8.95 -4.90 29.19
CA SER A 417 -10.22 -4.24 28.82
C SER A 417 -10.84 -3.48 29.98
N GLN A 418 -10.62 -3.92 31.23
CA GLN A 418 -11.11 -3.26 32.44
C GLN A 418 -10.55 -1.83 32.57
N ILE A 419 -9.23 -1.66 32.44
CA ILE A 419 -8.56 -0.37 32.64
C ILE A 419 -9.15 0.72 31.71
N PRO A 420 -9.27 0.51 30.38
CA PRO A 420 -9.88 1.52 29.51
C PRO A 420 -11.36 1.77 29.81
N MET A 421 -12.13 0.76 30.24
CA MET A 421 -13.54 0.95 30.63
C MET A 421 -13.65 1.83 31.88
N LEU A 422 -12.86 1.52 32.91
CA LEU A 422 -12.79 2.30 34.16
C LEU A 422 -12.31 3.73 33.90
N ALA A 423 -11.31 3.92 33.03
CA ALA A 423 -10.84 5.24 32.66
C ALA A 423 -11.93 6.10 32.02
N VAL A 424 -12.71 5.56 31.08
CA VAL A 424 -13.86 6.28 30.49
C VAL A 424 -14.91 6.58 31.56
N TYR A 425 -15.21 5.62 32.44
CA TYR A 425 -16.17 5.79 33.53
C TYR A 425 -15.76 6.92 34.49
N CYS A 426 -14.50 6.94 34.93
CA CYS A 426 -13.94 7.96 35.80
C CYS A 426 -13.96 9.35 35.11
N LEU A 427 -13.38 9.44 33.91
CA LEU A 427 -13.26 10.71 33.19
C LEU A 427 -14.64 11.29 32.80
N PHE A 428 -15.62 10.47 32.45
CA PHE A 428 -16.95 10.97 32.14
C PHE A 428 -17.60 11.65 33.35
N ASN A 429 -17.55 11.02 34.52
CA ASN A 429 -18.10 11.58 35.75
C ASN A 429 -17.35 12.83 36.25
N LEU A 430 -16.08 12.97 35.87
CA LEU A 430 -15.27 14.17 36.12
C LEU A 430 -15.71 15.37 35.26
N PHE A 431 -15.90 15.16 33.96
CA PHE A 431 -16.12 16.24 32.99
C PHE A 431 -17.59 16.64 32.80
N ILE A 432 -18.55 15.80 33.19
CA ILE A 432 -19.97 16.11 33.08
C ILE A 432 -20.49 16.91 34.29
N ARG A 433 -21.65 17.56 34.14
CA ARG A 433 -22.32 18.30 35.22
C ARG A 433 -22.72 17.36 36.35
N GLU A 434 -22.72 17.86 37.58
CA GLU A 434 -22.96 17.03 38.77
C GLU A 434 -24.31 16.30 38.71
N GLU A 435 -25.36 16.94 38.17
CA GLU A 435 -26.69 16.35 38.04
C GLU A 435 -26.77 15.19 37.02
N GLU A 436 -25.77 15.08 36.14
CA GLU A 436 -25.74 14.11 35.05
C GLU A 436 -24.74 12.98 35.27
N ARG A 437 -24.04 12.97 36.41
CA ARG A 437 -23.14 11.88 36.81
C ARG A 437 -23.90 10.58 36.96
N MET A 438 -23.20 9.46 36.79
CA MET A 438 -23.72 8.13 37.05
C MET A 438 -24.12 8.00 38.52
N PRO A 439 -25.29 7.39 38.84
CA PRO A 439 -25.64 7.06 40.22
C PRO A 439 -24.59 6.15 40.85
N ASN A 440 -24.24 6.39 42.11
CA ASN A 440 -23.27 5.59 42.88
C ASN A 440 -21.88 5.48 42.22
N TYR A 441 -21.48 6.45 41.38
CA TYR A 441 -20.22 6.36 40.65
C TYR A 441 -18.99 6.33 41.57
N LYS A 442 -19.09 6.91 42.77
CA LYS A 442 -17.99 6.94 43.74
C LYS A 442 -17.76 5.55 44.31
N GLU A 443 -18.82 4.93 44.81
CA GLU A 443 -18.80 3.57 45.36
C GLU A 443 -18.32 2.57 44.31
N PHE A 444 -18.76 2.73 43.05
CA PHE A 444 -18.29 1.89 41.94
C PHE A 444 -16.80 2.08 41.63
N ILE A 445 -16.28 3.31 41.66
CA ILE A 445 -14.85 3.56 41.42
C ILE A 445 -13.99 3.03 42.58
N GLU A 446 -14.44 3.19 43.82
CA GLU A 446 -13.77 2.68 45.02
C GLU A 446 -13.60 1.15 44.98
N GLU A 447 -14.57 0.40 44.44
CA GLU A 447 -14.48 -1.06 44.28
C GLU A 447 -13.30 -1.50 43.38
N TYR A 448 -12.86 -0.64 42.46
CA TYR A 448 -11.80 -0.95 41.49
C TYR A 448 -10.57 -0.03 41.64
N GLU A 449 -10.41 0.62 42.80
CA GLU A 449 -9.30 1.55 43.07
C GLU A 449 -7.94 0.89 42.86
N ASP A 450 -7.77 -0.35 43.32
CA ASP A 450 -6.54 -1.13 43.14
C ASP A 450 -6.12 -1.21 41.66
N ILE A 451 -7.07 -1.39 40.74
CA ILE A 451 -6.80 -1.48 39.30
C ILE A 451 -6.38 -0.12 38.71
N LEU A 452 -6.93 0.98 39.23
CA LEU A 452 -6.58 2.33 38.80
C LEU A 452 -5.28 2.84 39.45
N SER A 453 -4.82 2.20 40.52
CA SER A 453 -3.57 2.50 41.21
C SER A 453 -2.32 1.94 40.49
N ASP A 454 -2.48 0.91 39.65
CA ASP A 454 -1.39 0.34 38.86
C ASP A 454 -0.83 1.38 37.86
N CYS A 455 0.51 1.51 37.77
CA CYS A 455 1.15 2.40 36.81
C CYS A 455 0.91 1.90 35.38
N GLY A 456 0.51 2.81 34.49
CA GLY A 456 0.29 2.51 33.09
C GLY A 456 -0.16 3.73 32.32
N ILE A 457 -0.02 3.69 30.99
CA ILE A 457 -0.30 4.87 30.16
C ILE A 457 -1.74 5.39 30.34
N VAL A 458 -2.71 4.49 30.52
CA VAL A 458 -4.12 4.87 30.71
C VAL A 458 -4.35 5.51 32.08
N THR A 459 -3.78 4.96 33.15
CA THR A 459 -3.92 5.50 34.51
C THR A 459 -3.16 6.82 34.65
N MET A 460 -1.98 6.96 34.02
CA MET A 460 -1.27 8.24 33.90
C MET A 460 -2.14 9.33 33.26
N ILE A 461 -2.88 9.01 32.18
CA ILE A 461 -3.83 9.95 31.55
C ILE A 461 -4.97 10.32 32.51
N VAL A 462 -5.50 9.34 33.27
CA VAL A 462 -6.57 9.59 34.23
C VAL A 462 -6.11 10.55 35.32
N TYR A 463 -4.97 10.29 35.97
CA TYR A 463 -4.40 11.18 37.00
C TYR A 463 -4.09 12.58 36.44
N LEU A 464 -3.50 12.64 35.24
CA LEU A 464 -3.20 13.89 34.55
C LEU A 464 -4.46 14.74 34.35
N LEU A 465 -5.56 14.13 33.90
CA LEU A 465 -6.83 14.84 33.65
C LEU A 465 -7.61 15.16 34.93
N LEU A 466 -7.43 14.36 35.99
CA LEU A 466 -7.90 14.68 37.35
C LEU A 466 -7.11 15.83 37.99
N ASN A 467 -5.98 16.24 37.39
CA ASN A 467 -5.06 17.22 37.95
C ASN A 467 -4.47 16.76 39.30
N GLU A 468 -4.29 15.44 39.44
CA GLU A 468 -3.64 14.79 40.57
C GLU A 468 -2.16 14.56 40.27
N LYS A 469 -1.32 14.61 41.31
CA LYS A 469 0.10 14.27 41.15
C LYS A 469 0.25 12.78 40.91
N TRP A 470 1.14 12.40 40.01
CA TRP A 470 1.44 11.00 39.76
C TRP A 470 2.14 10.39 40.99
N PRO A 471 1.58 9.31 41.58
CA PRO A 471 2.14 8.70 42.79
C PRO A 471 3.30 7.73 42.49
N TRP A 472 3.54 7.41 41.22
CA TRP A 472 4.50 6.40 40.79
C TRP A 472 5.93 6.94 40.67
N ASP A 473 6.89 6.01 40.57
CA ASP A 473 8.28 6.36 40.32
C ASP A 473 8.46 6.99 38.92
N ILE A 474 9.42 7.92 38.80
CA ILE A 474 9.67 8.65 37.55
C ILE A 474 10.13 7.69 36.44
N GLU A 475 11.00 6.74 36.75
CA GLU A 475 11.55 5.82 35.75
C GLU A 475 10.48 4.78 35.32
N GLU A 476 9.58 4.39 36.23
CA GLU A 476 8.39 3.58 35.91
C GLU A 476 7.46 4.31 34.92
N CYS A 477 7.14 5.59 35.18
CA CYS A 477 6.36 6.43 34.27
C CYS A 477 7.02 6.56 32.90
N VAL A 478 8.34 6.77 32.86
CA VAL A 478 9.12 6.85 31.62
C VAL A 478 9.05 5.54 30.84
N SER A 479 9.20 4.40 31.51
CA SER A 479 9.13 3.08 30.87
C SER A 479 7.79 2.85 30.20
N HIS A 480 6.68 3.15 30.89
CA HIS A 480 5.34 3.01 30.34
C HIS A 480 5.07 3.97 29.17
N TYR A 481 5.59 5.19 29.23
CA TYR A 481 5.50 6.12 28.11
C TYR A 481 6.32 5.66 26.89
N ASP A 482 7.54 5.16 27.10
CA ASP A 482 8.38 4.65 26.01
C ASP A 482 7.76 3.41 25.35
N ASP A 483 7.14 2.52 26.13
CA ASP A 483 6.41 1.38 25.60
C ASP A 483 5.14 1.78 24.85
N TYR A 484 4.41 2.79 25.33
CA TYR A 484 3.34 3.41 24.55
C TYR A 484 3.89 3.96 23.22
N LYS A 485 4.99 4.72 23.24
CA LYS A 485 5.58 5.34 22.05
C LYS A 485 6.00 4.31 20.99
N LYS A 486 6.55 3.17 21.40
CA LYS A 486 6.89 2.06 20.48
C LYS A 486 5.66 1.43 19.84
N ASN A 487 4.55 1.37 20.58
CA ASN A 487 3.36 0.60 20.19
C ASN A 487 2.18 1.45 19.67
N LYS A 488 2.24 2.78 19.76
CA LYS A 488 1.11 3.69 19.45
C LYS A 488 0.60 3.64 18.00
N PHE A 489 1.41 3.12 17.08
CA PHE A 489 1.03 2.95 15.67
C PHE A 489 0.53 1.54 15.32
N SER A 490 0.41 0.65 16.32
CA SER A 490 -0.09 -0.71 16.10
C SER A 490 -1.61 -0.74 15.93
N LYS A 491 -2.11 -1.81 15.28
CA LYS A 491 -3.54 -2.04 15.09
C LYS A 491 -4.22 -2.16 16.46
N ASN A 492 -5.28 -1.39 16.69
CA ASN A 492 -6.04 -1.33 17.94
C ASN A 492 -5.30 -0.71 19.14
N ALA A 493 -4.16 -0.04 18.93
CA ALA A 493 -3.49 0.71 19.98
C ALA A 493 -4.39 1.83 20.55
N LEU A 494 -4.10 2.22 21.80
CA LEU A 494 -4.62 3.46 22.36
C LEU A 494 -4.10 4.63 21.51
N SER A 495 -5.00 5.41 20.93
CA SER A 495 -4.70 6.70 20.33
C SER A 495 -4.98 7.80 21.36
N VAL A 496 -3.94 8.52 21.75
CA VAL A 496 -4.02 9.69 22.64
C VAL A 496 -3.99 10.96 21.78
N PRO A 497 -4.90 11.92 21.99
CA PRO A 497 -4.87 13.21 21.29
C PRO A 497 -3.61 14.02 21.62
N LEU A 498 -3.11 14.77 20.63
CA LEU A 498 -1.83 15.49 20.70
C LEU A 498 -1.63 16.30 21.99
N LEU A 499 -2.59 17.12 22.41
CA LEU A 499 -2.42 17.99 23.57
C LEU A 499 -2.38 17.19 24.87
N ILE A 500 -3.13 16.09 24.96
CA ILE A 500 -3.10 15.19 26.11
C ILE A 500 -1.75 14.43 26.14
N GLU A 501 -1.24 14.00 24.99
CA GLU A 501 0.08 13.36 24.89
C GLU A 501 1.20 14.34 25.27
N LEU A 502 1.12 15.61 24.83
CA LEU A 502 2.06 16.65 25.26
C LEU A 502 2.05 16.84 26.77
N CYS A 503 0.87 16.84 27.39
CA CYS A 503 0.73 16.93 28.83
C CYS A 503 1.36 15.72 29.57
N LEU A 504 1.32 14.50 29.01
CA LEU A 504 2.05 13.36 29.58
C LEU A 504 3.57 13.61 29.57
N ILE A 505 4.13 14.04 28.44
CA ILE A 505 5.56 14.31 28.28
C ILE A 505 6.02 15.42 29.23
N VAL A 506 5.21 16.46 29.34
CA VAL A 506 5.44 17.60 30.21
C VAL A 506 5.36 17.21 31.68
N GLU A 507 4.40 16.36 32.08
CA GLU A 507 4.31 15.93 33.47
C GLU A 507 5.51 15.05 33.87
N ILE A 508 6.02 14.21 32.97
CA ILE A 508 7.31 13.51 33.17
C ILE A 508 8.44 14.53 33.37
N ALA A 509 8.48 15.62 32.59
CA ALA A 509 9.45 16.69 32.78
C ALA A 509 9.31 17.34 34.16
N ASN A 510 8.09 17.71 34.55
CA ASN A 510 7.78 18.31 35.86
C ASN A 510 8.21 17.38 37.01
N MET A 511 8.01 16.07 36.91
CA MET A 511 8.53 15.11 37.88
C MET A 511 10.05 15.18 38.03
N TYR A 512 10.79 15.30 36.92
CA TYR A 512 12.25 15.47 36.97
C TYR A 512 12.68 16.81 37.56
N LEU A 513 11.92 17.90 37.30
CA LEU A 513 12.16 19.20 37.92
C LEU A 513 11.97 19.12 39.45
N ARG A 514 10.87 18.49 39.92
CA ARG A 514 10.60 18.26 41.34
C ARG A 514 11.65 17.39 42.03
N ALA A 515 12.30 16.51 41.28
CA ALA A 515 13.41 15.68 41.76
C ALA A 515 14.79 16.33 41.56
N GLU A 516 14.84 17.62 41.22
CA GLU A 516 16.07 18.42 41.03
C GLU A 516 17.01 17.88 39.93
N LYS A 517 16.48 17.14 38.94
CA LYS A 517 17.21 16.55 37.82
C LYS A 517 17.06 17.42 36.55
N LEU A 518 17.67 18.61 36.55
CA LEU A 518 17.52 19.62 35.49
C LEU A 518 17.90 19.14 34.08
N ASP A 519 18.93 18.31 33.94
CA ASP A 519 19.33 17.76 32.62
C ASP A 519 18.21 16.93 31.99
N LYS A 520 17.56 16.08 32.80
CA LYS A 520 16.44 15.24 32.35
C LYS A 520 15.19 16.08 32.09
N TYR A 521 14.89 17.06 32.95
CA TYR A 521 13.82 18.04 32.72
C TYR A 521 13.98 18.74 31.35
N ASN A 522 15.16 19.29 31.07
CA ASN A 522 15.47 19.97 29.82
C ASN A 522 15.35 19.07 28.58
N LYS A 523 15.72 17.79 28.71
CA LYS A 523 15.58 16.79 27.65
C LYS A 523 14.11 16.45 27.36
N TRP A 524 13.29 16.29 28.39
CA TRP A 524 11.87 15.99 28.24
C TRP A 524 11.08 17.19 27.71
N LEU A 525 11.39 18.42 28.13
CA LEU A 525 10.79 19.62 27.53
C LEU A 525 11.21 19.84 26.07
N TYR A 526 12.47 19.53 25.73
CA TYR A 526 12.88 19.54 24.32
C TYR A 526 12.09 18.53 23.49
N THR A 527 11.84 17.34 24.05
CA THR A 527 10.98 16.33 23.41
C THR A 527 9.55 16.85 23.24
N ALA A 528 8.97 17.47 24.25
CA ALA A 528 7.63 18.07 24.17
C ALA A 528 7.56 19.18 23.09
N CYS A 529 8.60 20.01 22.98
CA CYS A 529 8.69 21.04 21.94
C CYS A 529 8.72 20.45 20.53
N LEU A 530 9.44 19.33 20.31
CA LEU A 530 9.45 18.62 19.03
C LEU A 530 8.10 17.96 18.70
N GLU A 531 7.44 17.35 19.69
CA GLU A 531 6.12 16.72 19.51
C GLU A 531 5.02 17.77 19.27
N ALA A 532 5.22 19.01 19.74
CA ALA A 532 4.34 20.16 19.47
C ALA A 532 4.55 20.78 18.06
N SER A 533 5.05 20.01 17.10
CA SER A 533 5.26 20.47 15.73
C SER A 533 3.98 21.05 15.10
N GLY A 534 4.10 22.24 14.50
CA GLY A 534 2.96 22.98 13.95
C GLY A 534 2.13 23.76 14.99
N LYS A 535 2.57 23.83 16.26
CA LYS A 535 1.95 24.60 17.34
C LYS A 535 2.93 25.62 17.93
N PRO A 536 3.26 26.72 17.22
CA PRO A 536 4.30 27.65 17.65
C PRO A 536 4.03 28.31 19.00
N ASP A 537 2.77 28.58 19.34
CA ASP A 537 2.41 29.16 20.64
C ASP A 537 2.67 28.18 21.80
N THR A 538 2.39 26.88 21.60
CA THR A 538 2.68 25.83 22.57
C THR A 538 4.19 25.61 22.71
N GLN A 539 4.92 25.59 21.59
CA GLN A 539 6.39 25.47 21.60
C GLN A 539 7.02 26.64 22.37
N LYS A 540 6.58 27.87 22.07
CA LYS A 540 7.04 29.08 22.76
C LYS A 540 6.74 29.03 24.25
N PHE A 541 5.53 28.60 24.65
CA PHE A 541 5.18 28.44 26.06
C PHE A 541 6.09 27.43 26.78
N ILE A 542 6.33 26.28 26.16
CA ILE A 542 7.25 25.25 26.70
C ILE A 542 8.68 25.79 26.83
N ASP A 543 9.18 26.49 25.81
CA ASP A 543 10.52 27.10 25.82
C ASP A 543 10.65 28.21 26.87
N GLU A 544 9.60 29.00 27.10
CA GLU A 544 9.56 30.02 28.16
C GLU A 544 9.63 29.38 29.56
N CYS A 545 8.86 28.33 29.81
CA CYS A 545 8.93 27.59 31.08
C CYS A 545 10.29 26.89 31.27
N LYS A 546 10.85 26.33 30.18
CA LYS A 546 12.19 25.76 30.18
C LYS A 546 13.24 26.79 30.58
N SER A 547 13.19 27.98 29.98
CA SER A 547 14.13 29.08 30.23
C SER A 547 14.06 29.63 31.65
N LYS A 548 12.88 29.51 32.30
CA LYS A 548 12.62 29.96 33.67
C LYS A 548 12.78 28.85 34.71
N GLU A 549 13.04 27.61 34.30
CA GLU A 549 13.12 26.43 35.18
C GLU A 549 11.90 26.25 36.08
N ILE A 550 10.70 26.51 35.54
CA ILE A 550 9.42 26.37 36.25
C ILE A 550 8.61 25.19 35.73
N GLU A 551 7.76 24.60 36.57
CA GLU A 551 6.80 23.60 36.12
C GLU A 551 5.91 24.16 35.00
N VAL A 552 5.61 23.31 34.02
CA VAL A 552 4.73 23.66 32.91
C VAL A 552 3.30 23.23 33.25
N ASP A 553 2.37 24.18 33.27
CA ASP A 553 0.95 23.90 33.55
C ASP A 553 0.26 23.26 32.33
N CYS A 554 -0.09 21.98 32.46
CA CYS A 554 -0.83 21.22 31.45
C CYS A 554 -2.18 21.86 31.08
N LYS A 555 -2.84 22.61 31.98
CA LYS A 555 -4.11 23.30 31.68
C LYS A 555 -3.95 24.37 30.62
N LEU A 556 -2.77 24.98 30.51
CA LEU A 556 -2.47 25.99 29.50
C LEU A 556 -2.20 25.36 28.13
N ILE A 557 -1.68 24.13 28.09
CA ILE A 557 -1.52 23.35 26.85
C ILE A 557 -2.88 22.88 26.32
N LEU A 558 -3.80 22.48 27.21
CA LEU A 558 -5.13 21.98 26.84
C LEU A 558 -6.13 23.09 26.45
N LYS A 559 -5.79 24.37 26.65
CA LYS A 559 -6.62 25.52 26.25
C LYS A 559 -6.10 26.11 24.93
N PRO A 560 -6.95 26.77 24.13
CA PRO A 560 -6.47 27.56 23.03
C PRO A 560 -5.67 28.76 23.59
N LEU A 561 -4.34 28.69 23.47
CA LEU A 561 -3.46 29.83 23.76
C LEU A 561 -3.80 30.95 22.77
N LYS A 562 -4.60 31.94 23.19
CA LYS A 562 -4.88 33.12 22.37
C LYS A 562 -3.67 34.06 22.46
N THR A 563 -3.28 34.62 21.32
CA THR A 563 -2.16 35.54 21.20
C THR A 563 -2.30 36.77 22.11
N LYS A 564 -1.22 37.09 22.83
CA LYS A 564 -0.96 38.33 23.59
C LYS A 564 -2.04 38.74 24.60
N GLY A 565 -2.11 38.05 25.75
CA GLY A 565 -2.86 38.52 26.91
C GLY A 565 -2.51 37.82 28.22
N ASP A 566 -2.39 36.50 28.20
CA ASP A 566 -2.36 35.69 29.43
C ASP A 566 -0.95 35.47 30.03
N ILE A 567 0.10 36.01 29.41
CA ILE A 567 1.50 35.89 29.92
C ILE A 567 1.83 37.01 30.93
N LYS A 568 0.93 37.99 31.15
CA LYS A 568 1.10 39.03 32.17
C LYS A 568 0.13 38.78 33.32
N GLY A 569 0.52 37.90 34.23
CA GLY A 569 -0.25 37.74 35.46
C GLY A 569 0.08 36.53 36.33
N TYR A 570 1.30 35.98 36.30
CA TYR A 570 1.86 35.15 37.36
C TYR A 570 3.38 35.31 37.40
#